data_AF-A0A402DL71-F1
#
_entry.id   AF-A0A402DL71-F1
#
_cell.length_a   1.000
_cell.length_b   1.000
_cell.length_c   1.000
_cell.angle_alpha   90.00
_cell.angle_beta   90.00
_cell.angle_gamma   90.00
#
_symmetry.space_group_name_H-M   'P 1'
#
loop_
_entity.id
_entity.type
_entity.pdbx_description
1 polymer ?
#
loop_
_entity_poly.entity_id
_entity_poly.type
_entity_poly.pdbx_seq_one_letter_code
_entity_poly.pdbx_strand_id
1 'polypeptide(L)'
;MLEKCCLGAVAKVSFEDAEKDIKMATGMAVSGSSQQRLVQRYKFEEAEAKSPVEALSVEVGKVRIRTPKGQPSQGRDYKAVSLHGQECAGFFQQNEELLEWVNRQPLTEVVSNSHFENKRR
;
A
#
# COMPACT_ATOMS: atom_id res chain seq x y z
N MET A 1 -16.34 14.11 3.12
CA MET A 1 -15.20 14.65 3.89
C MET A 1 -14.72 13.63 4.93
N LEU A 2 -15.59 13.16 5.83
CA LEU A 2 -15.25 12.19 6.88
C LEU A 2 -14.62 10.88 6.36
N GLU A 3 -15.16 10.26 5.29
CA GLU A 3 -14.59 9.01 4.75
C GLU A 3 -13.12 9.15 4.36
N LYS A 4 -12.75 10.26 3.68
CA LYS A 4 -11.36 10.53 3.31
C LYS A 4 -10.46 10.75 4.54
N CYS A 5 -10.99 11.38 5.59
CA CYS A 5 -10.28 11.51 6.87
C CYS A 5 -10.01 10.14 7.48
N CYS A 6 -11.01 9.25 7.53
CA CYS A 6 -10.84 7.89 8.03
C CYS A 6 -9.80 7.11 7.22
N LEU A 7 -9.87 7.15 5.88
CA LEU A 7 -8.89 6.49 5.00
C LEU A 7 -7.47 7.01 5.24
N GLY A 8 -7.31 8.33 5.38
CA GLY A 8 -6.02 8.95 5.65
C GLY A 8 -5.46 8.62 7.05
N ALA A 9 -6.32 8.43 8.04
CA ALA A 9 -5.91 8.04 9.39
C ALA A 9 -5.44 6.58 9.44
N VAL A 10 -6.24 5.64 8.93
CA VAL A 10 -5.90 4.20 8.95
C VAL A 10 -4.72 3.84 8.04
N ALA A 11 -4.37 4.71 7.09
CA ALA A 11 -3.14 4.54 6.30
C ALA A 11 -1.86 4.76 7.13
N LYS A 12 -1.96 5.39 8.31
CA LYS A 12 -0.80 5.82 9.12
C LYS A 12 -0.71 5.08 10.45
N VAL A 13 -1.84 4.71 11.03
CA VAL A 13 -1.93 4.12 12.37
C VAL A 13 -2.87 2.92 12.42
N SER A 14 -2.89 2.22 13.55
CA SER A 14 -3.84 1.13 13.80
C SER A 14 -5.29 1.62 13.69
N PHE A 15 -6.23 0.70 13.43
CA PHE A 15 -7.65 1.07 13.40
C PHE A 15 -8.08 1.67 14.74
N GLU A 16 -7.63 1.10 15.86
CA GLU A 16 -7.93 1.55 17.21
C GLU A 16 -7.41 2.97 17.50
N ASP A 17 -6.24 3.32 16.99
CA ASP A 17 -5.71 4.68 17.14
C ASP A 17 -6.37 5.65 16.17
N ALA A 18 -6.70 5.21 14.95
CA ALA A 18 -7.48 6.01 14.01
C ALA A 18 -8.87 6.37 14.57
N GLU A 19 -9.53 5.50 15.35
CA GLU A 19 -10.77 5.86 16.05
C GLU A 19 -10.60 7.08 16.96
N LYS A 20 -9.50 7.11 17.73
CA LYS A 20 -9.18 8.19 18.67
C LYS A 20 -8.88 9.47 17.90
N ASP A 21 -8.09 9.37 16.84
CA ASP A 21 -7.69 10.51 16.00
C ASP A 21 -8.91 11.14 15.31
N ILE A 22 -9.80 10.32 14.75
CA ILE A 22 -11.02 10.81 14.09
C ILE A 22 -11.95 11.49 15.10
N LYS A 23 -12.16 10.90 16.27
CA LYS A 23 -12.98 11.52 17.33
C LYS A 23 -12.40 12.84 17.81
N MET A 24 -11.09 12.89 18.01
CA MET A 24 -10.39 14.10 18.44
C MET A 24 -10.47 15.22 17.39
N ALA A 25 -10.25 14.89 16.11
CA ALA A 25 -10.21 15.89 15.04
C ALA A 25 -11.59 16.38 14.59
N THR A 26 -12.62 15.53 14.68
CA THR A 26 -13.95 15.79 14.08
C THR A 26 -15.09 15.82 15.09
N GLY A 27 -14.87 15.37 16.33
CA GLY A 27 -15.93 15.14 17.33
C GLY A 27 -16.77 13.87 17.09
N MET A 28 -16.61 13.19 15.95
CA MET A 28 -17.41 12.03 15.57
C MET A 28 -16.75 10.71 15.97
N ALA A 29 -17.52 9.79 16.55
CA ALA A 29 -17.06 8.45 16.83
C ALA A 29 -17.26 7.53 15.61
N VAL A 30 -16.17 7.04 15.03
CA VAL A 30 -16.19 6.05 13.93
C VAL A 30 -15.35 4.85 14.32
N SER A 31 -15.99 3.69 14.55
CA SER A 31 -15.29 2.49 15.00
C SER A 31 -14.29 1.96 13.96
N GLY A 32 -13.27 1.26 14.43
CA GLY A 32 -12.20 0.68 13.64
C GLY A 32 -12.72 -0.41 12.71
N SER A 33 -13.73 -1.16 13.14
CA SER A 33 -14.46 -2.09 12.26
C SER A 33 -15.20 -1.37 11.12
N SER A 34 -15.71 -0.16 11.35
CA SER A 34 -16.37 0.65 10.32
C SER A 34 -15.34 1.23 9.35
N GLN A 35 -14.20 1.69 9.87
CA GLN A 35 -13.07 2.15 9.06
C GLN A 35 -12.45 1.00 8.24
N GLN A 36 -12.33 -0.20 8.81
CA GLN A 36 -11.88 -1.40 8.10
C GLN A 36 -12.83 -1.77 6.95
N ARG A 37 -14.15 -1.81 7.20
CA ARG A 37 -15.15 -2.03 6.14
C ARG A 37 -15.07 -0.96 5.07
N LEU A 38 -14.81 0.30 5.45
CA LEU A 38 -14.60 1.39 4.50
C LEU A 38 -13.38 1.11 3.61
N VAL A 39 -12.22 0.76 4.17
CA VAL A 39 -11.02 0.42 3.39
C VAL A 39 -11.29 -0.72 2.40
N GLN A 40 -11.98 -1.78 2.84
CA GLN A 40 -12.24 -2.96 2.01
C GLN A 40 -13.16 -2.68 0.81
N ARG A 41 -14.10 -1.74 0.94
CA ARG A 41 -15.08 -1.41 -0.11
C ARG A 41 -14.71 -0.17 -0.92
N TYR A 42 -13.74 0.61 -0.44
CA TYR A 42 -13.30 1.81 -1.15
C TYR A 42 -12.50 1.40 -2.38
N LYS A 43 -12.91 1.89 -3.54
CA LYS A 43 -12.14 1.74 -4.78
C LYS A 43 -11.12 2.87 -4.84
N PHE A 44 -9.86 2.51 -4.65
CA PHE A 44 -8.75 3.45 -4.87
C PHE A 44 -8.54 3.61 -6.38
N GLU A 45 -8.25 4.84 -6.79
CA GLU A 45 -7.76 5.09 -8.14
C GLU A 45 -6.41 4.41 -8.30
N GLU A 46 -6.22 3.76 -9.43
CA GLU A 46 -4.95 3.10 -9.74
C GLU A 46 -3.89 4.18 -10.01
N ALA A 47 -2.71 4.01 -9.42
CA ALA A 47 -1.63 4.98 -9.61
C ALA A 47 -1.05 4.81 -11.02
N GLU A 48 -0.92 5.91 -11.77
CA GLU A 48 -0.36 5.91 -13.11
C GLU A 48 0.69 7.01 -13.24
N ALA A 49 1.83 6.67 -13.84
CA ALA A 49 2.85 7.65 -14.17
C ALA A 49 2.35 8.63 -15.23
N LYS A 50 2.63 9.92 -15.02
CA LYS A 50 2.16 11.03 -15.89
C LYS A 50 3.17 11.37 -16.98
N SER A 51 4.39 10.87 -16.86
CA SER A 51 5.50 11.11 -17.78
C SER A 51 6.33 9.83 -17.95
N PRO A 52 7.15 9.74 -19.01
CA PRO A 52 8.01 8.59 -19.21
C PRO A 52 8.83 8.21 -17.96
N VAL A 53 8.88 6.92 -17.66
CA VAL A 53 9.59 6.36 -16.51
C VAL A 53 10.92 5.77 -16.98
N GLU A 54 12.02 6.38 -16.53
CA GLU A 54 13.39 5.98 -16.87
C GLU A 54 13.99 4.95 -15.90
N ALA A 55 13.44 4.91 -14.69
CA ALA A 55 13.91 4.05 -13.61
C ALA A 55 12.75 3.59 -12.73
N LEU A 56 12.82 2.32 -12.33
CA LEU A 56 11.92 1.75 -11.34
C LEU A 56 12.67 0.79 -10.43
N SER A 57 12.11 0.54 -9.26
CA SER A 57 12.61 -0.47 -8.33
C SER A 57 11.47 -1.33 -7.82
N VAL A 58 11.77 -2.62 -7.61
CA VAL A 58 10.86 -3.58 -7.00
C VAL A 58 11.45 -4.04 -5.67
N GLU A 59 10.68 -3.86 -4.61
CA GLU A 59 11.02 -4.34 -3.28
C GLU A 59 10.10 -5.48 -2.88
N VAL A 60 10.65 -6.49 -2.19
CA VAL A 60 9.87 -7.57 -1.58
C VAL A 60 9.91 -7.39 -0.07
N GLY A 61 8.74 -7.19 0.54
CA GLY A 61 8.59 -7.13 1.98
C GLY A 61 7.78 -8.31 2.50
N LYS A 62 7.81 -8.51 3.82
CA LYS A 62 7.04 -9.57 4.50
C LYS A 62 6.11 -8.96 5.53
N VAL A 63 4.82 -9.25 5.40
CA VAL A 63 3.79 -8.88 6.38
C VAL A 63 3.42 -10.09 7.24
N ARG A 64 3.19 -9.85 8.53
CA ARG A 64 2.72 -10.89 9.46
C ARG A 64 1.19 -10.89 9.50
N ILE A 65 0.59 -11.95 8.97
CA ILE A 65 -0.85 -12.16 8.98
C ILE A 65 -1.24 -12.88 10.27
N ARG A 66 -2.17 -12.27 11.02
CA ARG A 66 -2.79 -12.89 12.18
C ARG A 66 -3.77 -13.96 11.71
N THR A 67 -3.58 -15.18 12.20
CA THR A 67 -4.45 -16.34 11.95
C THR A 67 -5.44 -16.49 13.12
N PRO A 68 -6.46 -17.36 12.99
CA PRO A 68 -7.38 -17.66 14.09
C PRO A 68 -6.63 -18.02 15.38
N LYS A 69 -7.24 -17.69 16.52
CA LYS A 69 -6.64 -17.91 17.83
C LYS A 69 -6.21 -19.38 17.99
N GLY A 70 -4.95 -19.57 18.41
CA GLY A 70 -4.35 -20.90 18.57
C GLY A 70 -3.56 -21.39 17.36
N GLN A 71 -3.62 -20.70 16.22
CA GLN A 71 -2.76 -20.99 15.07
C GLN A 71 -1.55 -20.04 15.04
N PRO A 72 -0.38 -20.51 14.52
CA PRO A 72 0.76 -19.62 14.34
C PRO A 72 0.45 -18.55 13.30
N SER A 73 0.93 -17.34 13.53
CA SER A 73 0.86 -16.26 12.54
C SER A 73 1.69 -16.63 11.31
N GLN A 74 1.27 -16.16 10.15
CA GLN A 74 1.91 -16.49 8.88
C GLN A 74 2.62 -15.27 8.32
N GLY A 75 3.88 -15.44 7.92
CA GLY A 75 4.56 -14.45 7.09
C GLY A 75 4.10 -14.60 5.64
N ARG A 76 3.64 -13.50 5.04
CA ARG A 76 3.27 -13.45 3.63
C ARG A 76 4.04 -12.33 2.95
N ASP A 77 4.53 -12.61 1.76
CA ASP A 77 5.31 -11.64 1.01
C ASP A 77 4.38 -10.68 0.27
N TYR A 78 4.80 -9.42 0.17
CA TYR A 78 4.21 -8.41 -0.69
C TYR A 78 5.33 -7.80 -1.54
N LYS A 79 4.94 -7.24 -2.68
CA LYS A 79 5.85 -6.52 -3.57
C LYS A 79 5.43 -5.06 -3.64
N ALA A 80 6.38 -4.16 -3.53
CA ALA A 80 6.17 -2.74 -3.81
C ALA A 80 6.97 -2.37 -5.05
N VAL A 81 6.34 -1.63 -5.95
CA VAL A 81 6.99 -1.04 -7.13
C VAL A 81 7.01 0.46 -6.95
N SER A 82 8.18 1.07 -7.12
CA SER A 82 8.33 2.52 -7.19
C SER A 82 8.74 2.92 -8.60
N LEU A 83 7.93 3.77 -9.23
CA LEU A 83 8.28 4.49 -10.45
C LEU A 83 9.01 5.76 -9.98
N HIS A 84 10.31 5.84 -10.24
CA HIS A 84 11.16 6.84 -9.58
C HIS A 84 10.70 8.26 -9.90
N GLY A 85 10.51 9.07 -8.85
CA GLY A 85 10.05 10.46 -8.96
C GLY A 85 8.56 10.63 -9.28
N GLN A 86 7.79 9.55 -9.35
CA GLN A 86 6.36 9.58 -9.69
C GLN A 86 5.54 8.82 -8.64
N GLU A 87 5.10 7.61 -8.95
CA GLU A 87 4.11 6.86 -8.18
C GLU A 87 4.69 5.59 -7.54
N CYS A 88 4.00 5.06 -6.54
CA CYS A 88 4.30 3.74 -5.98
C CYS A 88 3.03 2.90 -5.84
N ALA A 89 3.16 1.59 -6.07
CA ALA A 89 2.07 0.63 -5.95
C ALA A 89 2.52 -0.60 -5.15
N GLY A 90 1.63 -1.14 -4.32
CA GLY A 90 1.85 -2.33 -3.50
C GLY A 90 0.93 -3.47 -3.93
N PHE A 91 1.50 -4.68 -4.03
CA PHE A 91 0.82 -5.89 -4.50
C PHE A 91 1.01 -7.00 -3.47
N PHE A 92 -0.10 -7.53 -2.94
CA PHE A 92 -0.08 -8.57 -1.93
C PHE A 92 -0.43 -9.93 -2.54
N GLN A 93 0.60 -10.72 -2.86
CA GLN A 93 0.45 -12.01 -3.55
C GLN A 93 -0.21 -11.92 -4.95
N GLN A 94 -0.16 -10.75 -5.59
CA GLN A 94 -0.78 -10.47 -6.89
C GLN A 94 0.30 -10.22 -7.97
N ASN A 95 1.02 -11.27 -8.37
CA ASN A 95 2.14 -11.12 -9.31
C ASN A 95 1.68 -10.75 -10.73
N GLU A 96 0.56 -11.29 -11.18
CA GLU A 96 0.02 -11.02 -12.53
C GLU A 96 -0.44 -9.57 -12.63
N GLU A 97 -1.23 -9.09 -11.66
CA GLU A 97 -1.66 -7.69 -11.57
C GLU A 97 -0.45 -6.73 -11.51
N LEU A 98 0.61 -7.10 -10.78
CA LEU A 98 1.85 -6.32 -10.75
C LEU A 98 2.46 -6.19 -12.16
N LEU A 99 2.62 -7.31 -12.87
CA LEU A 99 3.21 -7.30 -14.21
C LEU A 99 2.35 -6.51 -15.19
N GLU A 100 1.03 -6.70 -15.16
CA GLU A 100 0.11 -5.92 -15.97
C GLU A 100 0.21 -4.43 -15.66
N TRP A 101 0.22 -4.05 -14.38
CA TRP A 101 0.32 -2.66 -13.97
C TRP A 101 1.62 -2.01 -14.42
N VAL A 102 2.78 -2.67 -14.22
CA VAL A 102 4.08 -2.16 -14.66
C VAL A 102 4.14 -1.99 -16.18
N ASN A 103 3.64 -2.96 -16.93
CA ASN A 103 3.67 -2.93 -18.40
C ASN A 103 2.72 -1.90 -19.02
N ARG A 104 1.71 -1.42 -18.27
CA ARG A 104 0.85 -0.30 -18.71
C ARG A 104 1.48 1.07 -18.49
N GLN A 105 2.54 1.18 -17.69
CA GLN A 105 3.20 2.46 -17.44
C GLN A 105 3.96 2.93 -18.70
N PRO A 106 4.10 4.25 -18.92
CA PRO A 106 4.89 4.80 -20.00
C PRO A 106 6.40 4.60 -19.74
N LEU A 107 6.90 3.38 -19.90
CA LEU A 107 8.32 3.06 -19.72
C LEU A 107 9.15 3.55 -20.92
N THR A 108 10.36 4.03 -20.67
CA THR A 108 11.33 4.31 -21.76
C THR A 108 11.89 3.02 -22.35
N GLU A 109 12.49 3.08 -23.56
CA GLU A 109 13.07 1.90 -24.23
C GLU A 109 14.15 1.19 -23.40
N VAL A 110 14.88 1.96 -22.60
CA VAL A 110 15.80 1.46 -21.59
C VAL A 110 15.29 1.91 -20.23
N VAL A 111 14.94 0.96 -19.36
CA VAL A 111 14.61 1.21 -17.96
C VAL A 111 15.75 0.71 -17.09
N SER A 112 16.30 1.59 -16.27
CA SER A 112 17.29 1.20 -15.28
C SER A 112 16.60 0.56 -14.06
N ASN A 113 16.94 -0.70 -13.76
CA ASN A 113 16.49 -1.39 -12.56
C ASN A 113 17.56 -1.23 -11.47
N SER A 114 17.33 -0.36 -10.50
CA SER A 114 18.24 -0.24 -9.36
C SER A 114 17.88 -1.29 -8.31
N HIS A 115 18.70 -2.34 -8.19
CA HIS A 115 18.63 -3.26 -7.07
C HIS A 115 19.19 -2.54 -5.84
N PHE A 116 18.40 -2.37 -4.77
CA PHE A 116 18.91 -1.87 -3.50
C PHE A 116 19.96 -2.84 -2.97
N GLU A 117 21.23 -2.46 -3.09
CA GLU A 117 22.35 -3.18 -2.50
C GLU A 117 22.25 -3.06 -0.98
N ASN A 118 21.90 -4.18 -0.33
CA ASN A 118 21.72 -4.27 1.10
C ASN A 118 23.06 -3.97 1.81
N LYS A 119 23.29 -2.71 2.19
CA LYS A 119 24.37 -2.33 3.11
C LYS A 119 24.05 -2.94 4.47
N ARG A 120 24.52 -4.17 4.67
CA ARG A 120 24.72 -4.74 6.01
C ARG A 120 25.59 -3.78 6.82
N ARG A 121 25.05 -3.29 7.92
CA ARG A 121 25.81 -2.83 9.08
C ARG A 121 25.29 -3.57 10.30
#